data_AF-A0A8H4PWM9-F1
#
_entry.id   AF-A0A8H4PWM9-F1
#
_cell.length_a   1.000
_cell.length_b   1.000
_cell.length_c   1.000
_cell.angle_alpha   90.00
_cell.angle_beta   90.00
_cell.angle_gamma   90.00
#
_symmetry.space_group_name_H-M   'P 1'
#
loop_
_entity.id
_entity.type
_entity.pdbx_description
1 polymer ?
#
loop_
_entity_poly.entity_id
_entity_poly.type
_entity_poly.pdbx_seq_one_letter_code
_entity_poly.pdbx_strand_id
1 'polypeptide(L)'
;MAEPSAGWHLFKNLFLLALSLVLLPIDSFVIGLVWARNRLVPPRVRHEASTRCRKTVLVTGVNMSKGLCLARLFHRRGHRVIAADSHSLAPGRVSAAVDRFYVLPSPGPPPDVDGAERDPYVLGLLRIVKLEGVHLWISVSDVSAAAHDALARDVIEHRTEAKAAQLSLKDVQTLHEKDSFMRHVESLGLPIPGTQVVAGRDAIVDFLTARGGLRLQPGASQYLLKPVGVNDLARFNMPLLPLASEDETVRRINAIPFGRDPCFIMQEFIRGREFCTHALIVRGRVRAFVACPSSELLMHYTALPADSPLSRQMLAFTEVMAKAGGTDWTGHVSFDFLVKGGKADEHCQLYPIECNPRVHTAVVLFNDTLQVVDEYLDMLATPESAPFRQERPLLVPSRPQRYYWLGQDLVERVLYPVYQMLVLWTLSPAQLAASLGSFGQHFVGWKDGTFEAWDPWPWWWLYHVYWPMQFLGFVVRGRWHKVNVSTGKVFEAS
;
A
#
# COMPACT_ATOMS: atom_id res chain seq x y z
N MET A 1 -21.45 15.87 2.74
CA MET A 1 -21.45 15.65 4.20
C MET A 1 -20.97 16.94 4.82
N ALA A 2 -21.66 17.47 5.83
CA ALA A 2 -21.20 18.66 6.54
C ALA A 2 -19.83 18.37 7.19
N GLU A 3 -18.90 19.31 7.13
CA GLU A 3 -17.62 19.17 7.84
C GLU A 3 -17.89 18.90 9.32
N PRO A 4 -17.22 17.92 9.93
CA PRO A 4 -17.40 17.67 11.35
C PRO A 4 -16.99 18.91 12.14
N SER A 5 -17.80 19.29 13.13
CA SER A 5 -17.50 20.46 13.95
C SER A 5 -16.13 20.31 14.65
N ALA A 6 -15.46 21.43 14.92
CA ALA A 6 -14.19 21.42 15.65
C ALA A 6 -14.30 20.65 16.99
N GLY A 7 -15.47 20.72 17.64
CA GLY A 7 -15.76 19.95 18.85
C GLY A 7 -15.76 18.43 18.64
N TRP A 8 -16.29 17.94 17.51
CA TRP A 8 -16.20 16.52 17.16
C TRP A 8 -14.76 16.08 16.91
N HIS A 9 -13.97 16.91 16.25
CA HIS A 9 -12.55 16.65 16.04
C HIS A 9 -11.76 16.59 17.35
N LEU A 10 -12.07 17.45 18.32
CA LEU A 10 -11.46 17.37 19.64
C LEU A 10 -11.89 16.10 20.37
N PHE A 11 -13.20 15.83 20.41
CA PHE A 11 -13.77 14.67 21.08
C PHE A 11 -13.16 13.36 20.58
N LYS A 12 -13.10 13.14 19.25
CA LYS A 12 -12.58 11.87 18.70
C LYS A 12 -11.11 11.64 19.05
N ASN A 13 -10.27 12.68 19.06
CA ASN A 13 -8.85 12.53 19.40
C ASN A 13 -8.69 12.25 20.91
N LEU A 14 -9.42 12.99 21.77
CA LEU A 14 -9.43 12.73 23.22
C LEU A 14 -9.97 11.34 23.55
N PHE A 15 -10.99 10.87 22.84
CA PHE A 15 -11.52 9.51 22.98
C PHE A 15 -10.46 8.45 22.66
N LEU A 16 -9.74 8.59 21.55
CA LEU A 16 -8.68 7.63 21.17
C LEU A 16 -7.49 7.67 22.14
N LEU A 17 -7.15 8.84 22.67
CA LEU A 17 -6.16 8.98 23.75
C LEU A 17 -6.62 8.27 25.04
N ALA A 18 -7.87 8.49 25.45
CA ALA A 18 -8.45 7.84 26.61
C ALA A 18 -8.53 6.32 26.43
N LEU A 19 -8.88 5.84 25.23
CA LEU A 19 -8.91 4.42 24.90
C LEU A 19 -7.52 3.77 25.10
N SER A 20 -6.46 4.42 24.61
CA SER A 20 -5.09 3.95 24.87
C SER A 20 -4.77 3.89 26.37
N LEU A 21 -5.13 4.92 27.14
CA LEU A 21 -4.86 4.95 28.59
C LEU A 21 -5.62 3.87 29.37
N VAL A 22 -6.87 3.58 28.97
CA VAL A 22 -7.70 2.53 29.59
C VAL A 22 -7.15 1.14 29.29
N LEU A 23 -6.69 0.90 28.06
CA LEU A 23 -6.15 -0.41 27.64
C LEU A 23 -4.69 -0.62 28.07
N LEU A 24 -3.94 0.46 28.31
CA LEU A 24 -2.53 0.44 28.69
C LEU A 24 -2.18 -0.58 29.79
N PRO A 25 -2.86 -0.65 30.95
CA PRO A 25 -2.50 -1.62 31.99
C PRO A 25 -2.69 -3.08 31.54
N ILE A 26 -3.74 -3.38 30.77
CA ILE A 26 -4.04 -4.73 30.27
C ILE A 26 -2.99 -5.12 29.23
N ASP A 27 -2.76 -4.26 28.25
CA ASP A 27 -1.82 -4.50 27.16
C ASP A 27 -0.38 -4.60 27.69
N SER A 28 0.01 -3.73 28.63
CA SER A 28 1.32 -3.80 29.28
C SER A 28 1.51 -5.08 30.08
N PHE A 29 0.47 -5.56 30.78
CA PHE A 29 0.53 -6.82 31.50
C PHE A 29 0.70 -8.00 30.55
N VAL A 30 -0.07 -8.08 29.47
CA VAL A 30 0.03 -9.14 28.46
C VAL A 30 1.40 -9.13 27.78
N ILE A 31 1.88 -7.96 27.35
CA ILE A 31 3.19 -7.81 26.70
C ILE A 31 4.32 -8.15 27.68
N GLY A 32 4.20 -7.76 28.95
CA GLY A 32 5.11 -8.14 30.03
C GLY A 32 5.18 -9.66 30.24
N LEU A 33 4.03 -10.35 30.24
CA LEU A 33 3.98 -11.81 30.33
C LEU A 33 4.62 -12.49 29.12
N VAL A 34 4.33 -12.02 27.90
CA VAL A 34 4.93 -12.56 26.67
C VAL A 34 6.44 -12.35 26.68
N TRP A 35 6.90 -11.17 27.08
CA TRP A 35 8.32 -10.87 27.21
C TRP A 35 9.01 -11.75 28.25
N ALA A 36 8.41 -11.90 29.44
CA ALA A 36 8.93 -12.78 30.49
C ALA A 36 8.99 -14.24 30.02
N ARG A 37 7.93 -14.72 29.36
CA ARG A 37 7.89 -16.06 28.75
C ARG A 37 9.03 -16.24 27.76
N ASN A 38 9.29 -15.27 26.88
CA ASN A 38 10.37 -15.36 25.90
C ASN A 38 11.77 -15.34 26.52
N ARG A 39 11.94 -14.80 27.73
CA ARG A 39 13.20 -14.88 28.48
C ARG A 39 13.42 -16.26 29.10
N LEU A 40 12.35 -16.89 29.59
CA LEU A 40 12.38 -18.21 30.22
C LEU A 40 12.45 -19.34 29.20
N VAL A 41 11.68 -19.22 28.12
CA VAL A 41 11.61 -20.16 27.01
C VAL A 41 11.85 -19.35 25.74
N PRO A 42 13.12 -19.19 25.33
CA PRO A 42 13.46 -18.47 24.11
C PRO A 42 12.62 -19.03 22.96
N PRO A 43 11.83 -18.18 22.28
CA PRO A 43 11.06 -18.66 21.14
C PRO A 43 12.05 -19.30 20.17
N ARG A 44 11.68 -20.46 19.61
CA ARG A 44 12.38 -21.02 18.45
C ARG A 44 12.14 -20.09 17.28
N VAL A 45 12.79 -18.93 17.28
CA VAL A 45 12.94 -18.10 16.09
C VAL A 45 13.71 -19.00 15.15
N ARG A 46 12.99 -19.60 14.18
CA ARG A 46 13.58 -20.41 13.13
C ARG A 46 14.52 -19.50 12.36
N HIS A 47 15.77 -19.45 12.82
CA HIS A 47 16.90 -19.10 12.00
C HIS A 47 17.08 -20.28 11.07
N GLU A 48 16.28 -20.30 10.01
CA GLU A 48 16.61 -21.14 8.87
C GLU A 48 17.95 -20.59 8.39
N ALA A 49 19.02 -21.37 8.57
CA ALA A 49 20.36 -20.95 8.18
C ALA A 49 20.32 -20.52 6.71
N SER A 50 20.65 -19.26 6.46
CA SER A 50 20.88 -18.80 5.10
C SER A 50 22.07 -19.59 4.56
N THR A 51 21.97 -20.12 3.35
CA THR A 51 23.13 -20.70 2.65
C THR A 51 24.15 -19.63 2.25
N ARG A 52 23.88 -18.36 2.56
CA ARG A 52 24.71 -17.20 2.24
C ARG A 52 25.26 -16.56 3.51
N CYS A 53 26.44 -15.95 3.39
CA CYS A 53 27.05 -15.18 4.46
C CYS A 53 26.11 -14.08 4.96
N ARG A 54 26.15 -13.81 6.28
CA ARG A 54 25.41 -12.71 6.92
C ARG A 54 25.66 -11.39 6.19
N LYS A 55 24.58 -10.65 5.91
CA LYS A 55 24.60 -9.33 5.26
C LYS A 55 24.02 -8.28 6.19
N THR A 56 24.47 -7.03 6.02
CA THR A 56 23.86 -5.85 6.64
C THR A 56 22.83 -5.28 5.68
N VAL A 57 21.59 -5.18 6.12
CA VAL A 57 20.45 -4.73 5.31
C VAL A 57 19.85 -3.50 5.95
N LEU A 58 19.70 -2.43 5.17
CA LEU A 58 18.95 -1.23 5.57
C LEU A 58 17.49 -1.41 5.14
N VAL A 59 16.56 -1.17 6.05
CA VAL A 59 15.12 -1.14 5.76
C VAL A 59 14.59 0.23 6.18
N THR A 60 14.09 1.01 5.22
CA THR A 60 13.41 2.28 5.53
C THR A 60 11.93 2.04 5.87
N GLY A 61 11.19 3.05 6.34
CA GLY A 61 9.74 2.99 6.51
C GLY A 61 9.25 1.95 7.52
N VAL A 62 10.02 1.73 8.58
CA VAL A 62 9.67 0.79 9.66
C VAL A 62 8.60 1.34 10.61
N ASN A 63 8.12 2.57 10.37
CA ASN A 63 6.86 3.05 10.93
C ASN A 63 5.65 2.28 10.38
N MET A 64 5.75 1.72 9.17
CA MET A 64 4.72 0.96 8.50
C MET A 64 4.87 -0.55 8.74
N SER A 65 3.75 -1.27 8.80
CA SER A 65 3.73 -2.72 9.00
C SER A 65 4.51 -3.48 7.91
N LYS A 66 4.49 -2.96 6.67
CA LYS A 66 5.28 -3.51 5.56
C LYS A 66 6.80 -3.43 5.79
N GLY A 67 7.31 -2.33 6.32
CA GLY A 67 8.73 -2.16 6.62
C GLY A 67 9.16 -3.04 7.78
N LEU A 68 8.35 -3.06 8.85
CA LEU A 68 8.58 -3.94 10.00
C LEU A 68 8.54 -5.43 9.61
N CYS A 69 7.61 -5.84 8.74
CA CYS A 69 7.54 -7.20 8.21
C CYS A 69 8.85 -7.60 7.50
N LEU A 70 9.36 -6.76 6.61
CA LEU A 70 10.61 -7.02 5.90
C LEU A 70 11.80 -7.06 6.86
N ALA A 71 11.91 -6.13 7.80
CA ALA A 71 12.94 -6.14 8.83
C ALA A 71 12.94 -7.47 9.61
N ARG A 72 11.77 -7.95 10.03
CA ARG A 72 11.60 -9.23 10.72
C ARG A 72 11.99 -10.42 9.87
N LEU A 73 11.64 -10.43 8.58
CA LEU A 73 12.01 -11.51 7.65
C LEU A 73 13.54 -11.61 7.50
N PHE A 74 14.23 -10.49 7.28
CA PHE A 74 15.70 -10.47 7.18
C PHE A 74 16.37 -10.89 8.49
N HIS A 75 15.88 -10.40 9.63
CA HIS A 75 16.38 -10.80 10.95
C HIS A 75 16.24 -12.31 11.18
N ARG A 76 15.04 -12.87 10.93
CA ARG A 76 14.77 -14.30 11.06
C ARG A 76 15.60 -15.16 10.10
N ARG A 77 16.03 -14.61 8.95
CA ARG A 77 16.97 -15.26 8.03
C ARG A 77 18.44 -15.06 8.43
N GLY A 78 18.71 -14.44 9.57
CA GLY A 78 20.05 -14.29 10.16
C GLY A 78 20.85 -13.05 9.70
N HIS A 79 20.20 -12.10 9.01
CA HIS A 79 20.86 -10.87 8.56
C HIS A 79 20.85 -9.79 9.66
N ARG A 80 21.83 -8.89 9.60
CA ARG A 80 21.85 -7.70 10.47
C ARG A 80 20.95 -6.64 9.84
N VAL A 81 19.98 -6.15 10.59
CA VAL A 81 19.00 -5.18 10.08
C VAL A 81 19.23 -3.82 10.70
N ILE A 82 19.51 -2.83 9.86
CA ILE A 82 19.51 -1.42 10.20
C ILE A 82 18.17 -0.86 9.75
N ALA A 83 17.51 -0.11 10.63
CA ALA A 83 16.25 0.53 10.31
C ALA A 83 16.41 2.04 10.24
N ALA A 84 15.66 2.68 9.36
CA ALA A 84 15.59 4.13 9.30
C ALA A 84 14.17 4.63 9.00
N ASP A 85 13.80 5.76 9.58
CA ASP A 85 12.49 6.38 9.34
C ASP A 85 12.57 7.89 9.57
N SER A 86 11.69 8.67 8.93
CA SER A 86 11.56 10.10 9.23
C SER A 86 10.82 10.34 10.55
N HIS A 87 10.10 9.34 11.07
CA HIS A 87 9.42 9.40 12.35
C HIS A 87 10.32 8.87 13.47
N SER A 88 10.71 9.73 14.40
CA SER A 88 11.48 9.33 15.58
C SER A 88 10.75 8.31 16.47
N LEU A 89 9.41 8.26 16.43
CA LEU A 89 8.58 7.33 17.19
C LEU A 89 8.14 6.09 16.40
N ALA A 90 8.73 5.83 15.23
CA ALA A 90 8.38 4.68 14.39
C ALA A 90 8.36 3.37 15.20
N PRO A 91 7.25 2.59 15.21
CA PRO A 91 7.14 1.36 15.99
C PRO A 91 8.26 0.34 15.77
N GLY A 92 8.81 0.24 14.55
CA GLY A 92 9.93 -0.65 14.28
C GLY A 92 11.21 -0.32 15.05
N ARG A 93 11.35 0.88 15.64
CA ARG A 93 12.53 1.26 16.43
C ARG A 93 12.75 0.41 17.68
N VAL A 94 11.67 -0.15 18.23
CA VAL A 94 11.71 -1.01 19.44
C VAL A 94 11.64 -2.50 19.08
N SER A 95 11.73 -2.83 17.80
CA SER A 95 11.71 -4.21 17.34
C SER A 95 13.00 -4.93 17.71
N ALA A 96 12.87 -6.14 18.25
CA ALA A 96 14.00 -7.05 18.46
C ALA A 96 14.70 -7.46 17.15
N ALA A 97 14.04 -7.26 15.99
CA ALA A 97 14.62 -7.51 14.68
C ALA A 97 15.67 -6.47 14.28
N VAL A 98 15.62 -5.27 14.85
CA VAL A 98 16.41 -4.11 14.46
C VAL A 98 17.65 -3.99 15.36
N ASP A 99 18.82 -3.96 14.73
CA ASP A 99 20.12 -3.81 15.40
C ASP A 99 20.38 -2.34 15.78
N ARG A 100 20.09 -1.42 14.86
CA ARG A 100 20.16 0.04 15.07
C ARG A 100 19.08 0.76 14.29
N PHE A 101 18.60 1.86 14.86
CA PHE A 101 17.59 2.73 14.28
C PHE A 101 18.12 4.15 14.08
N TYR A 102 17.89 4.71 12.90
CA TYR A 102 18.26 6.08 12.54
C TYR A 102 17.03 6.92 12.19
N VAL A 103 17.02 8.17 12.65
CA VAL A 103 16.02 9.15 12.24
C VAL A 103 16.56 9.90 11.01
N LEU A 104 15.80 9.84 9.92
CA LEU A 104 16.09 10.58 8.70
C LEU A 104 15.37 11.94 8.72
N PRO A 105 15.87 12.95 7.99
CA PRO A 105 15.06 14.12 7.65
C PRO A 105 13.75 13.69 6.97
N SER A 106 12.69 14.50 7.07
CA SER A 106 11.52 14.28 6.23
C SER A 106 11.85 14.64 4.78
N PRO A 107 11.41 13.86 3.78
CA PRO A 107 11.53 14.24 2.38
C PRO A 107 10.86 15.59 2.14
N GLY A 108 11.50 16.45 1.35
CA GLY A 108 10.97 17.76 0.97
C GLY A 108 9.87 17.67 -0.09
N PRO A 109 9.54 18.80 -0.75
CA PRO A 109 8.77 18.78 -1.99
C PRO A 109 9.46 17.92 -3.06
N PRO A 110 8.72 17.42 -4.08
CA PRO A 110 9.27 16.61 -5.14
C PRO A 110 10.55 17.24 -5.72
N PRO A 111 11.65 16.48 -5.77
CA PRO A 111 12.96 17.02 -6.10
C PRO A 111 13.12 17.16 -7.62
N ASP A 112 13.77 18.24 -8.06
CA ASP A 112 14.40 18.28 -9.38
C ASP A 112 15.65 17.40 -9.37
N VAL A 113 15.95 16.75 -10.51
CA VAL A 113 17.06 15.78 -10.64
C VAL A 113 18.41 16.37 -10.20
N ASP A 114 18.64 17.65 -10.49
CA ASP A 114 19.88 18.37 -10.17
C ASP A 114 20.05 18.65 -8.66
N GLY A 115 18.97 18.55 -7.87
CA GLY A 115 18.97 18.79 -6.43
C GLY A 115 19.30 17.56 -5.58
N ALA A 116 19.34 16.36 -6.17
CA ALA A 116 19.48 15.09 -5.45
C ALA A 116 20.73 15.02 -4.55
N GLU A 117 21.85 15.55 -5.03
CA GLU A 117 23.13 15.52 -4.29
C GLU A 117 23.14 16.47 -3.08
N ARG A 118 22.17 17.39 -3.00
CA ARG A 118 22.02 18.34 -1.90
C ARG A 118 20.83 18.02 -1.00
N ASP A 119 20.03 17.01 -1.35
CA ASP A 119 18.88 16.60 -0.58
C ASP A 119 19.32 15.99 0.76
N PRO A 120 18.94 16.59 1.91
CA PRO A 120 19.29 16.08 3.24
C PRO A 120 18.82 14.65 3.48
N TYR A 121 17.69 14.23 2.90
CA TYR A 121 17.17 12.88 3.01
C TYR A 121 18.10 11.88 2.31
N VAL A 122 18.45 12.16 1.05
CA VAL A 122 19.35 11.34 0.22
C VAL A 122 20.73 11.24 0.88
N LEU A 123 21.29 12.36 1.33
CA LEU A 123 22.58 12.39 2.01
C LEU A 123 22.54 11.65 3.36
N GLY A 124 21.41 11.72 4.07
CA GLY A 124 21.16 10.96 5.30
C GLY A 124 21.22 9.45 5.06
N LEU A 125 20.54 8.97 4.01
CA LEU A 125 20.57 7.56 3.62
C LEU A 125 21.98 7.11 3.22
N LEU A 126 22.66 7.89 2.36
CA LEU A 126 24.04 7.60 1.96
C LEU A 126 24.99 7.52 3.16
N ARG A 127 24.83 8.42 4.13
CA ARG A 127 25.61 8.41 5.37
C ARG A 127 25.39 7.12 6.16
N ILE A 128 24.14 6.68 6.33
CA ILE A 128 23.82 5.44 7.04
C ILE A 128 24.42 4.23 6.31
N VAL A 129 24.28 4.17 4.98
CA VAL A 129 24.83 3.09 4.15
C VAL A 129 26.33 2.95 4.35
N LYS A 130 27.07 4.07 4.30
CA LYS A 130 28.52 4.09 4.50
C LYS A 130 28.92 3.74 5.93
N LEU A 131 28.25 4.33 6.92
CA LEU A 131 28.57 4.13 8.34
C LEU A 131 28.39 2.67 8.78
N GLU A 132 27.32 2.02 8.32
CA GLU A 132 26.94 0.69 8.77
C GLU A 132 27.43 -0.44 7.86
N GLY A 133 28.09 -0.12 6.74
CA GLY A 133 28.52 -1.11 5.75
C GLY A 133 27.33 -1.88 5.18
N VAL A 134 26.29 -1.14 4.77
CA VAL A 134 25.07 -1.73 4.22
C VAL A 134 25.38 -2.38 2.88
N HIS A 135 24.94 -3.62 2.71
CA HIS A 135 25.09 -4.37 1.46
C HIS A 135 23.86 -4.22 0.57
N LEU A 136 22.67 -4.19 1.20
CA LEU A 136 21.38 -4.12 0.53
C LEU A 136 20.48 -3.12 1.26
N TRP A 137 19.92 -2.18 0.53
CA TRP A 137 18.88 -1.30 1.02
C TRP A 137 17.53 -1.68 0.43
N ILE A 138 16.53 -1.87 1.29
CA ILE A 138 15.14 -2.09 0.90
C ILE A 138 14.37 -0.80 1.14
N SER A 139 14.00 -0.12 0.06
CA SER A 139 13.14 1.06 0.13
C SER A 139 11.72 0.63 0.49
N VAL A 140 11.20 1.21 1.59
CA VAL A 140 9.79 1.10 1.95
C VAL A 140 9.27 2.50 2.19
N SER A 141 8.71 3.11 1.16
CA SER A 141 8.26 4.50 1.20
C SER A 141 6.74 4.65 1.30
N ASP A 142 6.33 5.80 1.80
CA ASP A 142 5.01 6.36 1.51
C ASP A 142 4.96 6.91 0.06
N VAL A 143 3.89 7.61 -0.29
CA VAL A 143 3.72 8.13 -1.66
C VAL A 143 4.71 9.26 -1.96
N SER A 144 4.91 10.17 -0.99
CA SER A 144 5.78 11.35 -1.12
C SER A 144 7.26 11.00 -1.20
N ALA A 145 7.70 9.95 -0.51
CA ALA A 145 9.11 9.58 -0.42
C ALA A 145 9.62 8.78 -1.61
N ALA A 146 8.75 8.16 -2.43
CA ALA A 146 9.16 7.23 -3.48
C ALA A 146 10.08 7.85 -4.54
N ALA A 147 9.86 9.13 -4.90
CA ALA A 147 10.73 9.85 -5.84
C ALA A 147 12.11 10.14 -5.23
N HIS A 148 12.16 10.56 -3.96
CA HIS A 148 13.41 10.77 -3.23
C HIS A 148 14.19 9.48 -3.04
N ASP A 149 13.50 8.37 -2.79
CA ASP A 149 14.12 7.04 -2.69
C ASP A 149 14.77 6.61 -4.01
N ALA A 150 14.13 6.91 -5.14
CA ALA A 150 14.68 6.61 -6.45
C ALA A 150 15.97 7.40 -6.73
N LEU A 151 16.02 8.68 -6.36
CA LEU A 151 17.24 9.47 -6.41
C LEU A 151 18.32 8.95 -5.44
N ALA A 152 17.92 8.58 -4.22
CA ALA A 152 18.84 8.04 -3.24
C ALA A 152 19.47 6.73 -3.71
N ARG A 153 18.71 5.88 -4.42
CA ARG A 153 19.24 4.65 -5.03
C ARG A 153 20.39 4.99 -5.97
N ASP A 154 20.18 5.90 -6.91
CA ASP A 154 21.17 6.23 -7.93
C ASP A 154 22.46 6.77 -7.26
N VAL A 155 22.32 7.64 -6.26
CA VAL A 155 23.45 8.17 -5.48
C VAL A 155 24.17 7.07 -4.68
N ILE A 156 23.43 6.15 -4.06
CA ILE A 156 23.98 5.06 -3.24
C ILE A 156 24.73 4.06 -4.11
N GLU A 157 24.13 3.59 -5.19
CA GLU A 157 24.74 2.60 -6.08
C GLU A 157 25.93 3.18 -6.87
N HIS A 158 25.96 4.49 -7.10
CA HIS A 158 27.10 5.15 -7.73
C HIS A 158 28.28 5.37 -6.77
N ARG A 159 28.01 5.63 -5.48
CA ARG A 159 29.03 6.01 -4.49
C ARG A 159 29.44 4.88 -3.54
N THR A 160 28.82 3.70 -3.64
CA THR A 160 29.06 2.54 -2.78
C THR A 160 28.83 1.22 -3.54
N GLU A 161 29.23 0.09 -2.95
CA GLU A 161 28.92 -1.25 -3.49
C GLU A 161 27.52 -1.75 -3.10
N ALA A 162 26.77 -0.98 -2.31
CA ALA A 162 25.44 -1.37 -1.88
C ALA A 162 24.48 -1.41 -3.06
N LYS A 163 23.52 -2.34 -3.02
CA LYS A 163 22.40 -2.39 -3.96
C LYS A 163 21.12 -1.92 -3.30
N ALA A 164 20.20 -1.33 -4.06
CA ALA A 164 18.90 -0.94 -3.56
C ALA A 164 17.76 -1.66 -4.29
N ALA A 165 16.78 -2.13 -3.52
CA ALA A 165 15.49 -2.56 -4.04
C ALA A 165 14.60 -1.33 -4.24
N GLN A 166 14.82 -0.59 -5.34
CA GLN A 166 14.06 0.59 -5.70
C GLN A 166 14.13 0.85 -7.21
N LEU A 167 13.01 1.26 -7.81
CA LEU A 167 12.95 1.59 -9.25
C LEU A 167 13.63 2.93 -9.55
N SER A 168 13.89 3.19 -10.83
CA SER A 168 14.47 4.47 -11.26
C SER A 168 13.46 5.60 -11.10
N LEU A 169 13.94 6.84 -11.03
CA LEU A 169 13.05 7.99 -10.91
C LEU A 169 12.07 8.07 -12.08
N LYS A 170 12.56 7.79 -13.30
CA LYS A 170 11.76 7.75 -14.51
C LYS A 170 10.62 6.73 -14.42
N ASP A 171 10.91 5.53 -13.93
CA ASP A 171 9.92 4.46 -13.80
C ASP A 171 8.91 4.80 -12.69
N VAL A 172 9.38 5.32 -11.55
CA VAL A 172 8.51 5.77 -10.45
C VAL A 172 7.54 6.86 -10.93
N GLN A 173 8.03 7.88 -11.64
CA GLN A 173 7.19 8.95 -12.18
C GLN A 173 6.18 8.42 -13.21
N THR A 174 6.64 7.58 -14.14
CA THR A 174 5.77 7.00 -15.18
C THR A 174 4.65 6.15 -14.58
N LEU A 175 4.96 5.34 -13.56
CA LEU A 175 4.02 4.39 -12.97
C LEU A 175 3.10 5.02 -11.92
N HIS A 176 3.58 6.04 -11.19
CA HIS A 176 2.79 6.68 -10.13
C HIS A 176 1.71 7.61 -10.71
N GLU A 177 2.01 8.30 -11.80
CA GLU A 177 1.05 9.17 -12.47
C GLU A 177 0.05 8.35 -13.29
N LYS A 178 -1.24 8.46 -12.98
CA LYS A 178 -2.30 7.64 -13.59
C LYS A 178 -2.32 7.74 -15.12
N ASP A 179 -2.15 8.93 -15.69
CA ASP A 179 -2.19 9.14 -17.13
C ASP A 179 -0.96 8.56 -17.83
N SER A 180 0.22 8.75 -17.25
CA SER A 180 1.49 8.20 -17.76
C SER A 180 1.51 6.68 -17.66
N PHE A 181 0.98 6.13 -16.57
CA PHE A 181 0.81 4.70 -16.36
C PHE A 181 -0.12 4.08 -17.41
N MET A 182 -1.31 4.66 -17.61
CA MET A 182 -2.27 4.14 -18.59
C MET A 182 -1.71 4.15 -20.02
N ARG A 183 -1.02 5.23 -20.43
CA ARG A 183 -0.33 5.29 -21.72
C ARG A 183 0.75 4.22 -21.86
N HIS A 184 1.49 3.95 -20.78
CA HIS A 184 2.51 2.91 -20.79
C HIS A 184 1.90 1.49 -20.89
N VAL A 185 0.82 1.22 -20.16
CA VAL A 185 0.08 -0.05 -20.26
C VAL A 185 -0.45 -0.26 -21.69
N GLU A 186 -1.04 0.78 -22.29
CA GLU A 186 -1.53 0.75 -23.66
C GLU A 186 -0.40 0.49 -24.68
N SER A 187 0.76 1.14 -24.50
CA SER A 187 1.91 0.94 -25.39
C SER A 187 2.47 -0.48 -25.35
N LEU A 188 2.18 -1.25 -24.29
CA LEU A 188 2.55 -2.65 -24.16
C LEU A 188 1.46 -3.62 -24.67
N GLY A 189 0.36 -3.09 -25.23
CA GLY A 189 -0.77 -3.87 -25.72
C GLY A 189 -1.58 -4.56 -24.61
N LEU A 190 -1.44 -4.09 -23.36
CA LEU A 190 -2.18 -4.60 -22.22
C LEU A 190 -3.57 -3.94 -22.15
N PRO A 191 -4.59 -4.64 -21.62
CA PRO A 191 -5.95 -4.12 -21.58
C PRO A 191 -6.04 -2.89 -20.66
N ILE A 192 -6.61 -1.80 -21.18
CA ILE A 192 -6.98 -0.61 -20.41
C ILE A 192 -8.51 -0.39 -20.47
N PRO A 193 -9.11 0.29 -19.49
CA PRO A 193 -10.51 0.71 -19.60
C PRO A 193 -10.72 1.51 -20.88
N GLY A 194 -11.81 1.23 -21.61
CA GLY A 194 -12.14 1.95 -22.83
C GLY A 194 -12.24 3.45 -22.56
N THR A 195 -11.29 4.22 -23.09
CA THR A 195 -11.13 5.65 -22.82
C THR A 195 -11.10 6.39 -24.15
N GLN A 196 -11.94 7.42 -24.30
CA GLN A 196 -12.00 8.24 -25.51
C GLN A 196 -11.97 9.72 -25.14
N VAL A 197 -11.11 10.49 -25.80
CA VAL A 197 -11.08 11.95 -25.65
C VAL A 197 -12.34 12.55 -26.28
N VAL A 198 -12.99 13.46 -25.56
CA VAL A 198 -14.15 14.22 -26.00
C VAL A 198 -13.87 15.72 -25.82
N ALA A 199 -13.99 16.47 -26.91
CA ALA A 199 -13.63 17.89 -26.99
C ALA A 199 -14.86 18.81 -27.01
N GLY A 200 -15.99 18.38 -26.43
CA GLY A 200 -17.21 19.17 -26.40
C GLY A 200 -18.43 18.39 -25.92
N ARG A 201 -19.53 19.10 -25.71
CA ARG A 201 -20.82 18.51 -25.30
C ARG A 201 -21.37 17.58 -26.36
N ASP A 202 -21.35 17.99 -27.62
CA ASP A 202 -21.85 17.19 -28.74
C ASP A 202 -21.07 15.87 -28.87
N ALA A 203 -19.74 15.92 -28.69
CA ALA A 203 -18.91 14.72 -28.67
C ALA A 203 -19.27 13.75 -27.53
N ILE A 204 -19.72 14.24 -26.37
CA ILE A 204 -20.24 13.37 -25.29
C ILE A 204 -21.57 12.74 -25.71
N VAL A 205 -22.47 13.53 -26.31
CA VAL A 205 -23.77 13.03 -26.78
C VAL A 205 -23.58 11.97 -27.86
N ASP A 206 -22.71 12.21 -28.85
CA ASP A 206 -22.37 11.25 -29.89
C ASP A 206 -21.76 9.97 -29.31
N PHE A 207 -20.82 10.12 -28.36
CA PHE A 207 -20.20 9.00 -27.66
C PHE A 207 -21.22 8.10 -26.96
N LEU A 208 -22.19 8.69 -26.26
CA LEU A 208 -23.25 7.98 -25.54
C LEU A 208 -24.27 7.37 -26.50
N THR A 209 -24.66 8.11 -27.54
CA THR A 209 -25.61 7.66 -28.57
C THR A 209 -25.10 6.41 -29.27
N ALA A 210 -23.81 6.38 -29.64
CA ALA A 210 -23.16 5.21 -30.23
C ALA A 210 -23.10 3.99 -29.29
N ARG A 211 -23.34 4.15 -27.99
CA ARG A 211 -23.15 3.12 -26.95
C ARG A 211 -24.39 2.86 -26.09
N GLY A 212 -25.58 3.10 -26.64
CA GLY A 212 -26.86 2.75 -26.00
C GLY A 212 -27.75 3.94 -25.65
N GLY A 213 -27.37 5.15 -26.00
CA GLY A 213 -28.19 6.35 -25.87
C GLY A 213 -27.94 7.15 -24.59
N LEU A 214 -28.71 8.23 -24.43
CA LEU A 214 -28.62 9.17 -23.31
C LEU A 214 -29.37 8.72 -22.06
N ARG A 215 -30.04 7.57 -22.09
CA ARG A 215 -30.75 6.98 -20.96
C ARG A 215 -30.07 5.70 -20.52
N LEU A 216 -29.82 5.56 -19.21
CA LEU A 216 -29.27 4.34 -18.64
C LEU A 216 -30.27 3.19 -18.77
N GLN A 217 -29.96 2.25 -19.66
CA GLN A 217 -30.69 1.01 -19.79
C GLN A 217 -30.21 -0.01 -18.75
N PRO A 218 -31.09 -0.90 -18.24
CA PRO A 218 -30.68 -2.00 -17.38
C PRO A 218 -29.58 -2.85 -18.04
N GLY A 219 -28.45 -3.03 -17.35
CA GLY A 219 -27.31 -3.81 -17.85
C GLY A 219 -26.37 -3.07 -18.80
N ALA A 220 -26.67 -1.82 -19.20
CA ALA A 220 -25.77 -1.02 -20.02
C ALA A 220 -24.58 -0.46 -19.22
N SER A 221 -23.45 -0.26 -19.91
CA SER A 221 -22.27 0.39 -19.33
C SER A 221 -22.55 1.86 -19.04
N GLN A 222 -21.98 2.34 -17.94
CA GLN A 222 -21.84 3.77 -17.67
C GLN A 222 -20.41 4.19 -17.92
N TYR A 223 -20.21 5.50 -18.05
CA TYR A 223 -18.94 6.12 -18.37
C TYR A 223 -18.70 7.28 -17.43
N LEU A 224 -17.49 7.35 -16.90
CA LEU A 224 -16.99 8.40 -16.04
C LEU A 224 -16.33 9.46 -16.92
N LEU A 225 -16.80 10.69 -16.80
CA LEU A 225 -16.17 11.83 -17.45
C LEU A 225 -15.10 12.42 -16.53
N LYS A 226 -13.86 12.51 -17.01
CA LYS A 226 -12.74 13.10 -16.26
C LYS A 226 -12.07 14.20 -17.09
N PRO A 227 -11.64 15.32 -16.48
CA PRO A 227 -10.78 16.28 -17.16
C PRO A 227 -9.41 15.64 -17.46
N VAL A 228 -8.78 16.01 -18.56
CA VAL A 228 -7.36 15.71 -18.81
C VAL A 228 -6.50 16.72 -18.04
N GLY A 229 -5.53 16.23 -17.26
CA GLY A 229 -4.60 17.06 -16.48
C GLY A 229 -5.04 17.40 -15.05
N VAL A 230 -4.20 18.19 -14.36
CA VAL A 230 -4.36 18.57 -12.94
C VAL A 230 -5.24 19.80 -12.82
N ASN A 231 -6.55 19.65 -13.06
CA ASN A 231 -7.51 20.73 -12.90
C ASN A 231 -8.40 20.47 -11.67
N ASP A 232 -7.99 21.00 -10.51
CA ASP A 232 -8.59 20.71 -9.19
C ASP A 232 -10.05 21.17 -9.05
N LEU A 233 -10.49 22.15 -9.86
CA LEU A 233 -11.88 22.62 -9.88
C LEU A 233 -12.87 21.60 -10.50
N ALA A 234 -12.40 20.64 -11.29
CA ALA A 234 -13.24 19.63 -11.95
C ALA A 234 -13.26 18.27 -11.24
N ARG A 235 -12.44 18.05 -10.21
CA ARG A 235 -12.42 16.79 -9.44
C ARG A 235 -13.68 16.54 -8.61
N PHE A 236 -14.40 17.59 -8.23
CA PHE A 236 -15.56 17.48 -7.33
C PHE A 236 -16.86 17.05 -8.02
N ASN A 237 -16.90 16.97 -9.35
CA ASN A 237 -18.10 16.55 -10.05
C ASN A 237 -17.73 15.76 -11.32
N MET A 238 -17.22 14.54 -11.14
CA MET A 238 -17.02 13.57 -12.23
C MET A 238 -18.34 12.80 -12.45
N PRO A 239 -19.22 13.22 -13.39
CA PRO A 239 -20.49 12.55 -13.59
C PRO A 239 -20.30 11.14 -14.16
N LEU A 240 -21.13 10.22 -13.69
CA LEU A 240 -21.42 8.98 -14.40
C LEU A 240 -22.55 9.23 -15.39
N LEU A 241 -22.32 8.92 -16.66
CA LEU A 241 -23.27 9.06 -17.74
C LEU A 241 -23.43 7.72 -18.49
N PRO A 242 -24.63 7.39 -19.02
CA PRO A 242 -25.88 8.14 -18.90
C PRO A 242 -26.53 7.98 -17.51
N LEU A 243 -27.50 8.86 -17.22
CA LEU A 243 -28.35 8.86 -16.02
C LEU A 243 -29.70 8.17 -16.29
N ALA A 244 -30.55 8.08 -15.26
CA ALA A 244 -31.81 7.34 -15.30
C ALA A 244 -32.81 7.88 -16.36
N SER A 245 -32.74 9.17 -16.65
CA SER A 245 -33.49 9.83 -17.71
C SER A 245 -32.59 10.60 -18.67
N GLU A 246 -33.03 10.73 -19.91
CA GLU A 246 -32.34 11.51 -20.95
C GLU A 246 -32.21 12.99 -20.55
N ASP A 247 -33.29 13.58 -20.03
CA ASP A 247 -33.29 14.98 -19.57
C ASP A 247 -32.27 15.24 -18.45
N GLU A 248 -32.08 14.29 -17.53
CA GLU A 248 -31.04 14.39 -16.50
C GLU A 248 -29.64 14.30 -17.10
N THR A 249 -29.42 13.37 -18.03
CA THR A 249 -28.14 13.24 -18.74
C THR A 249 -27.79 14.51 -19.49
N VAL A 250 -28.72 15.07 -20.28
CA VAL A 250 -28.51 16.30 -21.04
C VAL A 250 -28.28 17.50 -20.11
N ARG A 251 -29.09 17.66 -19.05
CA ARG A 251 -28.87 18.71 -18.05
C ARG A 251 -27.49 18.60 -17.41
N ARG A 252 -27.06 17.38 -17.08
CA ARG A 252 -25.73 17.14 -16.51
C ARG A 252 -24.62 17.49 -17.50
N ILE A 253 -24.76 17.13 -18.78
CA ILE A 253 -23.79 17.46 -19.83
C ILE A 253 -23.69 18.99 -20.01
N ASN A 254 -24.82 19.69 -20.00
CA ASN A 254 -24.86 21.14 -20.15
C ASN A 254 -24.18 21.87 -18.98
N ALA A 255 -24.26 21.31 -17.77
CA ALA A 255 -23.62 21.86 -16.58
C ALA A 255 -22.09 21.66 -16.53
N ILE A 256 -21.50 20.87 -17.44
CA ILE A 256 -20.04 20.68 -17.49
C ILE A 256 -19.37 21.99 -17.98
N PRO A 257 -18.39 22.53 -17.24
CA PRO A 257 -17.69 23.73 -17.66
C PRO A 257 -16.64 23.41 -18.73
N PHE A 258 -17.03 23.48 -20.01
CA PHE A 258 -16.07 23.51 -21.11
C PHE A 258 -15.43 24.91 -21.20
N GLY A 259 -14.17 25.05 -20.79
CA GLY A 259 -13.36 26.26 -20.96
C GLY A 259 -12.85 26.45 -22.39
N ARG A 260 -11.86 27.35 -22.59
CA ARG A 260 -11.19 27.54 -23.89
C ARG A 260 -10.32 26.36 -24.33
N ASP A 261 -9.98 25.48 -23.39
CA ASP A 261 -9.21 24.27 -23.66
C ASP A 261 -9.52 23.16 -22.64
N PRO A 262 -10.53 22.29 -22.87
CA PRO A 262 -10.57 21.05 -22.10
C PRO A 262 -10.76 19.84 -23.02
N CYS A 263 -9.70 19.05 -23.11
CA CYS A 263 -9.83 17.64 -23.39
C CYS A 263 -10.45 16.98 -22.14
N PHE A 264 -11.67 16.47 -22.24
CA PHE A 264 -12.17 15.51 -21.26
C PHE A 264 -11.96 14.10 -21.81
N ILE A 265 -11.91 13.11 -20.94
CA ILE A 265 -11.99 11.69 -21.32
C ILE A 265 -13.30 11.09 -20.84
N MET A 266 -13.95 10.35 -21.72
CA MET A 266 -15.02 9.41 -21.39
C MET A 266 -14.37 8.05 -21.17
N GLN A 267 -14.37 7.58 -19.92
CA GLN A 267 -13.81 6.30 -19.54
C GLN A 267 -14.91 5.36 -19.07
N GLU A 268 -14.91 4.11 -19.52
CA GLU A 268 -15.89 3.13 -19.02
C GLU A 268 -15.81 2.99 -17.49
N PHE A 269 -16.96 3.09 -16.84
CA PHE A 269 -17.10 2.85 -15.40
C PHE A 269 -17.21 1.35 -15.14
N ILE A 270 -16.09 0.75 -14.78
CA ILE A 270 -16.02 -0.68 -14.48
C ILE A 270 -16.64 -0.95 -13.10
N ARG A 271 -17.84 -1.53 -13.11
CA ARG A 271 -18.48 -2.08 -11.90
C ARG A 271 -17.89 -3.46 -11.63
N GLY A 272 -16.98 -3.56 -10.68
CA GLY A 272 -16.22 -4.79 -10.43
C GLY A 272 -15.70 -4.89 -9.01
N ARG A 273 -15.18 -6.07 -8.68
CA ARG A 273 -14.40 -6.27 -7.45
C ARG A 273 -13.00 -5.72 -7.66
N GLU A 274 -12.47 -5.07 -6.63
CA GLU A 274 -11.10 -4.56 -6.62
C GLU A 274 -10.14 -5.61 -6.07
N PHE A 275 -8.98 -5.73 -6.70
CA PHE A 275 -7.88 -6.58 -6.28
C PHE A 275 -6.59 -5.79 -6.36
N CYS A 276 -5.65 -6.10 -5.49
CA CYS A 276 -4.32 -5.52 -5.51
C CYS A 276 -3.26 -6.61 -5.48
N THR A 277 -2.08 -6.27 -5.95
CA THR A 277 -0.94 -7.18 -6.03
C THR A 277 0.24 -6.62 -5.27
N HIS A 278 1.17 -7.50 -4.93
CA HIS A 278 2.51 -7.11 -4.50
C HIS A 278 3.53 -8.01 -5.19
N ALA A 279 4.49 -7.39 -5.85
CA ALA A 279 5.57 -8.09 -6.54
C ALA A 279 6.95 -7.55 -6.14
N LEU A 280 7.89 -8.48 -5.99
CA LEU A 280 9.33 -8.20 -6.00
C LEU A 280 9.86 -8.49 -7.40
N ILE A 281 10.43 -7.47 -8.05
CA ILE A 281 11.09 -7.59 -9.33
C ILE A 281 12.61 -7.54 -9.11
N VAL A 282 13.33 -8.47 -9.72
CA VAL A 282 14.80 -8.45 -9.77
C VAL A 282 15.23 -8.62 -11.22
N ARG A 283 15.84 -7.57 -11.77
CA ARG A 283 16.36 -7.52 -13.13
C ARG A 283 15.30 -7.88 -14.19
N GLY A 284 14.15 -7.23 -14.11
CA GLY A 284 13.04 -7.40 -15.06
C GLY A 284 12.30 -8.75 -14.94
N ARG A 285 12.54 -9.51 -13.88
CA ARG A 285 11.85 -10.78 -13.60
C ARG A 285 11.08 -10.71 -12.29
N VAL A 286 9.83 -11.19 -12.30
CA VAL A 286 9.03 -11.34 -11.08
C VAL A 286 9.61 -12.49 -10.26
N ARG A 287 10.03 -12.20 -9.03
CA ARG A 287 10.68 -13.18 -8.13
C ARG A 287 9.79 -13.62 -6.99
N ALA A 288 8.97 -12.71 -6.48
CA ALA A 288 7.92 -13.01 -5.54
C ALA A 288 6.64 -12.29 -5.93
N PHE A 289 5.49 -12.95 -5.77
CA PHE A 289 4.19 -12.40 -6.17
C PHE A 289 3.08 -12.86 -5.24
N VAL A 290 2.17 -11.95 -4.91
CA VAL A 290 0.90 -12.26 -4.25
C VAL A 290 -0.19 -11.31 -4.76
N ALA A 291 -1.40 -11.84 -4.89
CA ALA A 291 -2.60 -11.06 -5.13
C ALA A 291 -3.57 -11.21 -3.96
N CYS A 292 -4.35 -10.17 -3.68
CA CYS A 292 -5.39 -10.19 -2.65
C CYS A 292 -6.57 -9.26 -3.03
N PRO A 293 -7.76 -9.46 -2.43
CA PRO A 293 -8.83 -8.47 -2.54
C PRO A 293 -8.37 -7.10 -2.06
N SER A 294 -8.86 -6.04 -2.70
CA SER A 294 -8.58 -4.65 -2.34
C SER A 294 -9.84 -3.89 -1.93
N SER A 295 -9.64 -2.74 -1.33
CA SER A 295 -10.67 -1.77 -0.97
C SER A 295 -10.04 -0.37 -0.82
N GLU A 296 -10.87 0.67 -0.81
CA GLU A 296 -10.44 2.06 -0.63
C GLU A 296 -9.58 2.28 0.64
N LEU A 297 -9.84 1.52 1.72
CA LEU A 297 -8.98 1.45 2.89
C LEU A 297 -8.75 -0.02 3.25
N LEU A 298 -7.73 -0.61 2.66
CA LEU A 298 -7.42 -2.01 2.86
C LEU A 298 -6.75 -2.27 4.23
N MET A 299 -7.51 -2.87 5.13
CA MET A 299 -7.08 -3.27 6.48
C MET A 299 -7.19 -4.77 6.74
N HIS A 300 -7.69 -5.55 5.75
CA HIS A 300 -7.89 -6.99 5.86
C HIS A 300 -7.22 -7.67 4.66
N TYR A 301 -6.12 -8.39 4.89
CA TYR A 301 -5.35 -9.03 3.83
C TYR A 301 -5.57 -10.54 3.84
N THR A 302 -5.92 -11.09 2.69
CA THR A 302 -6.01 -12.53 2.45
C THR A 302 -5.47 -12.82 1.05
N ALA A 303 -4.46 -13.69 0.97
CA ALA A 303 -3.90 -14.09 -0.32
C ALA A 303 -4.95 -14.86 -1.14
N LEU A 304 -5.02 -14.55 -2.44
CA LEU A 304 -5.66 -15.42 -3.41
C LEU A 304 -4.81 -16.67 -3.63
N PRO A 305 -5.42 -17.82 -3.96
CA PRO A 305 -4.69 -18.98 -4.44
C PRO A 305 -3.80 -18.58 -5.64
N ALA A 306 -2.53 -18.98 -5.60
CA ALA A 306 -1.55 -18.63 -6.64
C ALA A 306 -1.94 -19.19 -8.02
N ASP A 307 -2.61 -20.34 -8.03
CA ASP A 307 -3.13 -21.05 -9.18
C ASP A 307 -4.56 -20.64 -9.57
N SER A 308 -5.16 -19.65 -8.91
CA SER A 308 -6.45 -19.13 -9.38
C SER A 308 -6.28 -18.43 -10.74
N PRO A 309 -7.27 -18.51 -11.65
CA PRO A 309 -7.22 -17.81 -12.94
C PRO A 309 -6.90 -16.33 -12.79
N LEU A 310 -7.49 -15.70 -11.79
CA LEU A 310 -7.30 -14.28 -11.49
C LEU A 310 -5.85 -13.96 -11.06
N SER A 311 -5.28 -14.73 -10.13
CA SER A 311 -3.86 -14.56 -9.74
C SER A 311 -2.91 -14.72 -10.93
N ARG A 312 -3.14 -15.73 -11.79
CA ARG A 312 -2.32 -15.94 -12.99
C ARG A 312 -2.43 -14.80 -14.00
N GLN A 313 -3.61 -14.23 -14.21
CA GLN A 313 -3.77 -13.08 -15.11
C GLN A 313 -3.04 -11.83 -14.60
N MET A 314 -3.17 -11.52 -13.29
CA MET A 314 -2.47 -10.40 -12.69
C MET A 314 -0.95 -10.61 -12.66
N LEU A 315 -0.49 -11.85 -12.46
CA LEU A 315 0.92 -12.21 -12.59
C LEU A 315 1.41 -11.98 -14.03
N ALA A 316 0.69 -12.50 -15.03
CA ALA A 316 1.07 -12.34 -16.44
C ALA A 316 1.16 -10.85 -16.83
N PHE A 317 0.21 -10.02 -16.37
CA PHE A 317 0.30 -8.57 -16.52
C PHE A 317 1.59 -8.00 -15.91
N THR A 318 1.91 -8.40 -14.68
CA THR A 318 3.10 -7.96 -13.95
C THR A 318 4.39 -8.41 -14.65
N GLU A 319 4.42 -9.61 -15.22
CA GLU A 319 5.56 -10.15 -15.97
C GLU A 319 5.81 -9.39 -17.27
N VAL A 320 4.75 -9.01 -18.01
CA VAL A 320 4.89 -8.17 -19.21
C VAL A 320 5.48 -6.80 -18.85
N MET A 321 4.97 -6.17 -17.79
CA MET A 321 5.50 -4.88 -17.29
C MET A 321 6.97 -5.01 -16.87
N ALA A 322 7.31 -6.03 -16.08
CA ALA A 322 8.67 -6.26 -15.61
C ALA A 322 9.65 -6.52 -16.77
N LYS A 323 9.23 -7.31 -17.77
CA LYS A 323 10.03 -7.61 -18.95
C LYS A 323 10.26 -6.36 -19.80
N ALA A 324 9.25 -5.52 -19.98
CA ALA A 324 9.37 -4.25 -20.71
C ALA A 324 10.35 -3.28 -20.02
N GLY A 325 10.43 -3.34 -18.69
CA GLY A 325 11.37 -2.57 -17.89
C GLY A 325 12.85 -2.96 -18.04
N GLY A 326 13.14 -4.16 -18.52
CA GLY A 326 14.50 -4.64 -18.74
C GLY A 326 15.29 -4.96 -17.47
N THR A 327 16.61 -5.09 -17.60
CA THR A 327 17.50 -5.59 -16.53
C THR A 327 17.70 -4.63 -15.37
N ASP A 328 17.43 -3.34 -15.56
CA ASP A 328 17.58 -2.33 -14.52
C ASP A 328 16.32 -2.19 -13.65
N TRP A 329 15.23 -2.88 -14.05
CA TRP A 329 13.98 -2.89 -13.32
C TRP A 329 14.07 -3.83 -12.11
N THR A 330 14.50 -3.27 -10.99
CA THR A 330 14.67 -3.98 -9.71
C THR A 330 14.02 -3.19 -8.58
N GLY A 331 13.17 -3.81 -7.78
CA GLY A 331 12.40 -3.14 -6.73
C GLY A 331 11.03 -3.75 -6.58
N HIS A 332 10.05 -2.94 -6.20
CA HIS A 332 8.68 -3.40 -5.96
C HIS A 332 7.69 -2.70 -6.86
N VAL A 333 6.73 -3.47 -7.36
CA VAL A 333 5.56 -2.95 -8.06
C VAL A 333 4.32 -3.62 -7.50
N SER A 334 3.26 -2.84 -7.40
CA SER A 334 1.99 -3.27 -6.84
C SER A 334 0.90 -2.62 -7.67
N PHE A 335 0.09 -3.43 -8.34
CA PHE A 335 -0.97 -2.96 -9.22
C PHE A 335 -2.33 -3.20 -8.59
N ASP A 336 -3.21 -2.21 -8.76
CA ASP A 336 -4.62 -2.34 -8.42
C ASP A 336 -5.43 -2.59 -9.68
N PHE A 337 -6.40 -3.49 -9.60
CA PHE A 337 -7.20 -3.96 -10.72
C PHE A 337 -8.69 -3.95 -10.38
N LEU A 338 -9.51 -3.58 -11.36
CA LEU A 338 -10.94 -3.86 -11.39
C LEU A 338 -11.19 -5.10 -12.24
N VAL A 339 -11.99 -6.00 -11.69
CA VAL A 339 -12.39 -7.23 -12.39
C VAL A 339 -13.86 -7.12 -12.80
N LYS A 340 -14.11 -7.11 -14.13
CA LYS A 340 -15.45 -7.04 -14.72
C LYS A 340 -15.93 -8.44 -15.11
N GLY A 341 -17.11 -8.82 -14.60
CA GLY A 341 -17.77 -10.08 -14.95
C GLY A 341 -17.09 -11.34 -14.37
N GLY A 342 -17.83 -12.47 -14.37
CA GLY A 342 -17.36 -13.80 -13.96
C GLY A 342 -17.49 -14.10 -12.46
N LYS A 343 -17.78 -15.38 -12.14
CA LYS A 343 -17.42 -15.96 -10.83
C LYS A 343 -15.90 -16.13 -10.80
N ALA A 344 -15.30 -16.27 -9.61
CA ALA A 344 -13.84 -16.32 -9.42
C ALA A 344 -13.08 -17.39 -10.25
N ASP A 345 -13.81 -18.33 -10.87
CA ASP A 345 -13.28 -19.49 -11.60
C ASP A 345 -13.42 -19.36 -13.14
N GLU A 346 -13.94 -18.25 -13.67
CA GLU A 346 -14.06 -18.01 -15.12
C GLU A 346 -13.05 -16.96 -15.63
N HIS A 347 -12.87 -16.90 -16.95
CA HIS A 347 -12.07 -15.84 -17.59
C HIS A 347 -12.72 -14.47 -17.38
N CYS A 348 -12.31 -13.77 -16.32
CA CYS A 348 -12.72 -12.40 -16.07
C CYS A 348 -11.92 -11.40 -16.90
N GLN A 349 -12.50 -10.23 -17.18
CA GLN A 349 -11.75 -9.12 -17.77
C GLN A 349 -11.07 -8.31 -16.66
N LEU A 350 -9.74 -8.21 -16.76
CA LEU A 350 -8.88 -7.49 -15.83
C LEU A 350 -8.56 -6.10 -16.38
N TYR A 351 -8.83 -5.07 -15.58
CA TYR A 351 -8.50 -3.69 -15.92
C TYR A 351 -7.61 -3.06 -14.85
N PRO A 352 -6.38 -2.62 -15.18
CA PRO A 352 -5.53 -1.92 -14.22
C PRO A 352 -6.11 -0.54 -13.91
N ILE A 353 -5.98 -0.12 -12.64
CA ILE A 353 -6.46 1.17 -12.14
C ILE A 353 -5.28 2.10 -11.86
N GLU A 354 -4.30 1.60 -11.11
CA GLU A 354 -3.13 2.34 -10.69
C GLU A 354 -1.96 1.40 -10.39
N CYS A 355 -0.76 1.97 -10.41
CA CYS A 355 0.46 1.32 -9.95
C CYS A 355 1.02 2.06 -8.74
N ASN A 356 1.42 1.30 -7.74
CA ASN A 356 2.19 1.70 -6.58
C ASN A 356 3.62 1.14 -6.75
N PRO A 357 4.58 1.90 -7.33
CA PRO A 357 5.95 1.44 -7.59
C PRO A 357 6.82 1.41 -6.31
N ARG A 358 6.31 0.72 -5.29
CA ARG A 358 6.85 0.64 -3.93
C ARG A 358 6.28 -0.60 -3.23
N VAL A 359 6.84 -0.95 -2.08
CA VAL A 359 6.31 -2.06 -1.26
C VAL A 359 4.86 -1.76 -0.87
N HIS A 360 3.97 -2.72 -1.13
CA HIS A 360 2.58 -2.70 -0.68
C HIS A 360 2.42 -3.52 0.61
N THR A 361 1.44 -3.17 1.44
CA THR A 361 1.22 -3.85 2.73
C THR A 361 0.90 -5.33 2.58
N ALA A 362 0.43 -5.77 1.41
CA ALA A 362 0.24 -7.20 1.10
C ALA A 362 1.53 -8.04 1.25
N VAL A 363 2.71 -7.43 1.35
CA VAL A 363 3.96 -8.12 1.74
C VAL A 363 3.84 -8.88 3.08
N VAL A 364 2.93 -8.49 3.98
CA VAL A 364 2.69 -9.21 5.24
C VAL A 364 2.22 -10.66 5.01
N LEU A 365 1.63 -10.96 3.85
CA LEU A 365 1.25 -12.32 3.47
C LEU A 365 2.47 -13.24 3.31
N PHE A 366 3.68 -12.69 3.12
CA PHE A 366 4.95 -13.42 3.07
C PHE A 366 5.60 -13.61 4.45
N ASN A 367 5.00 -13.18 5.56
CA ASN A 367 5.63 -13.20 6.88
C ASN A 367 6.08 -14.62 7.35
N ASP A 368 5.42 -15.68 6.85
CA ASP A 368 5.82 -17.08 7.10
C ASP A 368 6.60 -17.72 5.93
N THR A 369 7.05 -16.92 4.96
CA THR A 369 7.78 -17.35 3.76
C THR A 369 9.17 -16.70 3.73
N LEU A 370 10.09 -17.20 4.57
CA LEU A 370 11.44 -16.64 4.74
C LEU A 370 12.29 -16.63 3.45
N GLN A 371 11.96 -17.51 2.50
CA GLN A 371 12.62 -17.62 1.20
C GLN A 371 12.58 -16.32 0.39
N VAL A 372 11.64 -15.41 0.69
CA VAL A 372 11.58 -14.10 0.03
C VAL A 372 12.87 -13.30 0.23
N VAL A 373 13.54 -13.48 1.36
CA VAL A 373 14.86 -12.88 1.63
C VAL A 373 15.92 -13.36 0.64
N ASP A 374 15.87 -14.63 0.24
CA ASP A 374 16.85 -15.19 -0.70
C ASP A 374 16.68 -14.58 -2.10
N GLU A 375 15.45 -14.22 -2.46
CA GLU A 375 15.10 -13.52 -3.69
C GLU A 375 15.62 -12.08 -3.69
N TYR A 376 15.56 -11.37 -2.56
CA TYR A 376 16.21 -10.06 -2.41
C TYR A 376 17.73 -10.14 -2.54
N LEU A 377 18.34 -11.13 -1.88
CA LEU A 377 19.80 -11.31 -1.88
C LEU A 377 20.36 -11.64 -3.27
N ASP A 378 19.51 -12.07 -4.22
CA ASP A 378 19.93 -12.25 -5.62
C ASP A 378 20.34 -10.95 -6.31
N MET A 379 19.90 -9.80 -5.81
CA MET A 379 20.36 -8.48 -6.28
C MET A 379 21.87 -8.31 -6.10
N LEU A 380 22.45 -8.94 -5.07
CA LEU A 380 23.87 -8.88 -4.75
C LEU A 380 24.73 -9.87 -5.55
N ALA A 381 24.13 -10.82 -6.26
CA ALA A 381 24.88 -11.82 -7.04
C ALA A 381 25.33 -11.22 -8.38
N THR A 382 26.60 -11.36 -8.76
CA THR A 382 27.06 -10.97 -10.09
C THR A 382 26.50 -11.93 -11.16
N PRO A 383 26.23 -11.46 -12.40
CA PRO A 383 25.74 -12.32 -13.48
C PRO A 383 26.66 -13.52 -13.76
N GLU A 384 27.97 -13.34 -13.61
CA GLU A 384 29.00 -14.35 -13.90
C GLU A 384 29.18 -15.39 -12.78
N SER A 385 28.81 -15.06 -11.53
CA SER A 385 28.90 -15.99 -10.38
C SER A 385 27.64 -16.84 -10.18
N ALA A 386 26.72 -16.82 -11.14
CA ALA A 386 25.54 -17.66 -11.17
C ALA A 386 25.75 -18.83 -12.15
N PRO A 387 26.46 -19.91 -11.77
CA PRO A 387 26.53 -21.10 -12.62
C PRO A 387 25.10 -21.59 -12.83
N PHE A 388 24.66 -21.66 -14.09
CA PHE A 388 23.41 -22.30 -14.55
C PHE A 388 22.33 -22.38 -13.46
N ARG A 389 21.85 -21.24 -12.95
CA ARG A 389 20.73 -21.29 -12.01
C ARG A 389 19.54 -21.77 -12.82
N GLN A 390 19.14 -23.02 -12.59
CA GLN A 390 17.78 -23.49 -12.86
C GLN A 390 16.82 -22.34 -12.52
N GLU A 391 15.92 -22.01 -13.44
CA GLU A 391 14.88 -21.03 -13.19
C GLU A 391 14.22 -21.38 -11.87
N ARG A 392 14.46 -20.55 -10.85
CA ARG A 392 13.79 -20.76 -9.57
C ARG A 392 12.32 -20.49 -9.81
N PRO A 393 11.42 -21.38 -9.33
CA PRO A 393 10.00 -21.14 -9.46
C PRO A 393 9.64 -19.83 -8.77
N LEU A 394 8.62 -19.14 -9.31
CA LEU A 394 8.07 -17.94 -8.70
C LEU A 394 7.74 -18.19 -7.23
N LEU A 395 8.23 -17.33 -6.34
CA LEU A 395 7.91 -17.45 -4.93
C LEU A 395 6.52 -16.87 -4.65
N VAL A 396 5.66 -17.72 -4.09
CA VAL A 396 4.33 -17.35 -3.60
C VAL A 396 4.24 -17.66 -2.10
N PRO A 397 3.35 -17.00 -1.35
CA PRO A 397 3.17 -17.31 0.07
C PRO A 397 2.86 -18.79 0.30
N SER A 398 3.65 -19.49 1.11
CA SER A 398 3.49 -20.94 1.28
C SER A 398 2.23 -21.34 2.03
N ARG A 399 1.94 -20.63 3.14
CA ARG A 399 0.75 -20.81 3.98
C ARG A 399 0.29 -19.45 4.50
N PRO A 400 -0.23 -18.59 3.61
CA PRO A 400 -0.54 -17.21 3.98
C PRO A 400 -1.60 -17.20 5.08
N GLN A 401 -1.27 -16.57 6.21
CA GLN A 401 -2.26 -16.22 7.21
C GLN A 401 -3.14 -15.08 6.69
N ARG A 402 -4.27 -14.88 7.34
CA ARG A 402 -5.10 -13.69 7.12
C ARG A 402 -4.67 -12.61 8.11
N TYR A 403 -4.54 -11.37 7.65
CA TYR A 403 -4.03 -10.28 8.46
C TYR A 403 -5.04 -9.16 8.66
N TYR A 404 -5.09 -8.64 9.88
CA TYR A 404 -5.89 -7.48 10.29
C TYR A 404 -5.08 -6.63 11.28
N TRP A 405 -5.63 -5.50 11.74
CA TRP A 405 -5.03 -4.69 12.81
C TRP A 405 -6.03 -4.53 13.94
N LEU A 406 -5.72 -5.08 15.10
CA LEU A 406 -6.65 -5.21 16.21
C LEU A 406 -7.25 -3.87 16.64
N GLY A 407 -6.42 -2.83 16.78
CA GLY A 407 -6.92 -1.52 17.18
C GLY A 407 -7.85 -0.85 16.15
N GLN A 408 -7.63 -1.07 14.85
CA GLN A 408 -8.54 -0.56 13.81
C GLN A 408 -9.89 -1.26 13.90
N ASP A 409 -9.86 -2.59 13.97
CA ASP A 409 -11.07 -3.41 14.03
C ASP A 409 -11.86 -3.20 15.33
N LEU A 410 -11.18 -2.98 16.46
CA LEU A 410 -11.82 -2.62 17.72
C LEU A 410 -12.63 -1.33 17.57
N VAL A 411 -12.04 -0.31 16.94
CA VAL A 411 -12.75 0.97 16.73
C VAL A 411 -13.87 0.80 15.71
N GLU A 412 -13.60 0.23 14.54
CA GLU A 412 -14.55 0.18 13.42
C GLU A 412 -15.66 -0.86 13.58
N ARG A 413 -15.38 -1.98 14.26
CA ARG A 413 -16.33 -3.11 14.37
C ARG A 413 -16.98 -3.25 15.74
N VAL A 414 -16.45 -2.59 16.77
CA VAL A 414 -16.99 -2.62 18.13
C VAL A 414 -17.42 -1.23 18.57
N LEU A 415 -16.48 -0.31 18.78
CA LEU A 415 -16.75 0.97 19.45
C LEU A 415 -17.65 1.88 18.62
N TYR A 416 -17.38 2.02 17.32
CA TYR A 416 -18.16 2.88 16.44
C TYR A 416 -19.59 2.34 16.21
N PRO A 417 -19.82 1.05 15.92
CA PRO A 417 -21.17 0.49 15.85
C PRO A 417 -21.95 0.62 17.16
N VAL A 418 -21.30 0.43 18.32
CA VAL A 418 -21.92 0.66 19.64
C VAL A 418 -22.34 2.13 19.79
N TYR A 419 -21.48 3.07 19.40
CA TYR A 419 -21.81 4.50 19.39
C TYR A 419 -22.97 4.82 18.42
N GLN A 420 -22.98 4.24 17.22
CA GLN A 420 -24.06 4.41 16.25
C GLN A 420 -25.40 3.90 16.78
N MET A 421 -25.40 2.79 17.52
CA MET A 421 -26.61 2.23 18.11
C MET A 421 -27.09 3.04 19.33
N LEU A 422 -26.19 3.32 20.29
CA LEU A 422 -26.56 3.91 21.59
C LEU A 422 -26.72 5.43 21.58
N VAL A 423 -26.02 6.13 20.69
CA VAL A 423 -25.98 7.60 20.67
C VAL A 423 -26.62 8.17 19.42
N LEU A 424 -26.25 7.66 18.24
CA LEU A 424 -26.80 8.17 16.98
C LEU A 424 -28.15 7.55 16.62
N TRP A 425 -28.50 6.40 17.20
CA TRP A 425 -29.71 5.63 16.88
C TRP A 425 -29.82 5.29 15.39
N THR A 426 -28.69 5.17 14.68
CA THR A 426 -28.62 4.95 13.23
C THR A 426 -28.38 3.49 12.85
N LEU A 427 -28.08 2.62 13.82
CA LEU A 427 -27.71 1.22 13.58
C LEU A 427 -28.62 0.27 14.36
N SER A 428 -29.12 -0.77 13.69
CA SER A 428 -30.00 -1.76 14.30
C SER A 428 -29.24 -2.79 15.16
N PRO A 429 -29.90 -3.44 16.14
CA PRO A 429 -29.27 -4.49 16.95
C PRO A 429 -28.72 -5.66 16.12
N ALA A 430 -29.39 -6.03 15.02
CA ALA A 430 -28.94 -7.09 14.12
C ALA A 430 -27.63 -6.72 13.41
N GLN A 431 -27.50 -5.46 12.97
CA GLN A 431 -26.26 -4.96 12.37
C GLN A 431 -25.13 -4.89 13.39
N LEU A 432 -25.41 -4.52 14.65
CA LEU A 432 -24.41 -4.54 15.72
C LEU A 432 -23.93 -5.98 15.96
N ALA A 433 -24.85 -6.94 16.09
CA ALA A 433 -24.51 -8.34 16.29
C ALA A 433 -23.65 -8.89 15.13
N ALA A 434 -23.97 -8.53 13.89
CA ALA A 434 -23.16 -8.90 12.73
C ALA A 434 -21.75 -8.29 12.78
N SER A 435 -21.63 -7.02 13.18
CA SER A 435 -20.33 -6.34 13.31
C SER A 435 -19.47 -6.96 14.41
N LEU A 436 -20.04 -7.22 15.58
CA LEU A 436 -19.36 -7.89 16.69
C LEU A 436 -18.99 -9.34 16.35
N GLY A 437 -19.86 -10.05 15.62
CA GLY A 437 -19.57 -11.38 15.10
C GLY A 437 -18.36 -11.38 14.16
N SER A 438 -18.27 -10.41 13.26
CA SER A 438 -17.10 -10.24 12.39
C SER A 438 -15.83 -9.92 13.18
N PHE A 439 -15.91 -9.06 14.21
CA PHE A 439 -14.78 -8.80 15.09
C PHE A 439 -14.29 -10.08 15.79
N GLY A 440 -15.21 -10.88 16.35
CA GLY A 440 -14.88 -12.15 16.99
C GLY A 440 -14.21 -13.14 16.02
N GLN A 441 -14.69 -13.21 14.77
CA GLN A 441 -14.07 -14.03 13.73
C GLN A 441 -12.64 -13.58 13.40
N HIS A 442 -12.38 -12.28 13.34
CA HIS A 442 -11.04 -11.74 13.11
C HIS A 442 -10.12 -12.02 14.31
N PHE A 443 -10.61 -11.76 15.53
CA PHE A 443 -9.84 -11.97 16.75
C PHE A 443 -9.36 -13.41 16.93
N VAL A 444 -10.20 -14.40 16.57
CA VAL A 444 -9.87 -15.83 16.70
C VAL A 444 -9.12 -16.38 15.49
N GLY A 445 -9.50 -15.96 14.28
CA GLY A 445 -9.06 -16.61 13.03
C GLY A 445 -8.01 -15.86 12.22
N TRP A 446 -7.66 -14.63 12.62
CA TRP A 446 -6.74 -13.77 11.87
C TRP A 446 -5.56 -13.36 12.75
N LYS A 447 -4.43 -13.06 12.09
CA LYS A 447 -3.21 -12.61 12.73
C LYS A 447 -3.12 -11.09 12.68
N ASP A 448 -2.79 -10.47 13.80
CA ASP A 448 -2.50 -9.04 13.83
C ASP A 448 -1.24 -8.74 12.99
N GLY A 449 -1.30 -7.69 12.16
CA GLY A 449 -0.24 -7.31 11.22
C GLY A 449 1.02 -6.74 11.86
N THR A 450 0.98 -6.38 13.14
CA THR A 450 2.11 -5.80 13.89
C THR A 450 2.57 -6.72 15.03
N PHE A 451 1.68 -7.47 15.67
CA PHE A 451 2.02 -8.35 16.78
C PHE A 451 2.81 -9.59 16.34
N GLU A 452 3.96 -9.81 16.97
CA GLU A 452 4.69 -11.06 16.91
C GLU A 452 5.06 -11.48 18.32
N ALA A 453 4.78 -12.73 18.70
CA ALA A 453 5.02 -13.16 20.07
C ALA A 453 6.51 -13.07 20.46
N TRP A 454 7.44 -13.25 19.52
CA TRP A 454 8.89 -13.13 19.75
C TRP A 454 9.41 -11.68 19.67
N ASP A 455 8.61 -10.77 19.09
CA ASP A 455 8.91 -9.34 18.94
C ASP A 455 7.65 -8.49 19.24
N PRO A 456 7.17 -8.48 20.51
CA PRO A 456 5.87 -7.93 20.84
C PRO A 456 5.88 -6.39 21.02
N TRP A 457 7.03 -5.79 21.29
CA TRP A 457 7.16 -4.37 21.64
C TRP A 457 6.68 -3.40 20.55
N PRO A 458 6.91 -3.63 19.24
CA PRO A 458 6.36 -2.76 18.20
C PRO A 458 4.84 -2.63 18.24
N TRP A 459 4.11 -3.69 18.62
CA TRP A 459 2.65 -3.64 18.73
C TRP A 459 2.21 -2.74 19.88
N TRP A 460 2.80 -2.92 21.06
CA TRP A 460 2.52 -2.08 22.22
C TRP A 460 2.87 -0.61 21.93
N TRP A 461 4.02 -0.39 21.30
CA TRP A 461 4.50 0.94 20.93
C TRP A 461 3.59 1.62 19.91
N LEU A 462 3.06 0.88 18.94
CA LEU A 462 2.11 1.37 17.95
C LEU A 462 0.87 1.97 18.63
N TYR A 463 0.26 1.24 19.56
CA TYR A 463 -1.02 1.62 20.17
C TYR A 463 -0.90 2.55 21.38
N HIS A 464 0.21 2.51 22.11
CA HIS A 464 0.37 3.31 23.33
C HIS A 464 1.38 4.45 23.23
N VAL A 465 2.17 4.52 22.16
CA VAL A 465 3.13 5.61 21.95
C VAL A 465 2.91 6.30 20.61
N TYR A 466 3.06 5.59 19.49
CA TYR A 466 3.03 6.19 18.16
C TYR A 466 1.68 6.87 17.87
N TRP A 467 0.57 6.12 17.86
CA TRP A 467 -0.75 6.68 17.57
C TRP A 467 -1.23 7.71 18.59
N PRO A 468 -1.10 7.48 19.91
CA PRO A 468 -1.44 8.52 20.90
C PRO A 468 -0.70 9.82 20.66
N MET A 469 0.60 9.78 20.33
CA MET A 469 1.35 11.00 20.02
C MET A 469 0.87 11.68 18.73
N GLN A 470 0.45 10.92 17.71
CA GLN A 470 -0.18 11.50 16.52
C GLN A 470 -1.50 12.19 16.87
N PHE A 471 -2.37 11.54 17.63
CA PHE A 471 -3.67 12.10 18.04
C PHE A 471 -3.51 13.32 18.94
N LEU A 472 -2.53 13.34 19.83
CA LEU A 472 -2.18 14.54 20.60
C LEU A 472 -1.74 15.70 19.68
N GLY A 473 -0.97 15.40 18.63
CA GLY A 473 -0.65 16.36 17.57
C GLY A 473 -1.91 16.93 16.92
N PHE A 474 -2.87 16.07 16.56
CA PHE A 474 -4.15 16.47 15.96
C PHE A 474 -5.15 17.18 16.88
N VAL A 475 -4.94 17.11 18.20
CA VAL A 475 -5.66 18.00 19.14
C VAL A 475 -5.20 19.44 18.97
N VAL A 476 -3.91 19.66 18.66
CA VAL A 476 -3.30 20.98 18.56
C VAL A 476 -3.34 21.53 17.13
N ARG A 477 -3.11 20.69 16.11
CA ARG A 477 -2.97 21.11 14.71
C ARG A 477 -3.53 20.10 13.73
N GLY A 478 -4.18 20.61 12.69
CA GLY A 478 -4.68 19.81 11.59
C GLY A 478 -5.97 19.06 11.93
N ARG A 479 -6.66 18.64 10.88
CA ARG A 479 -7.85 17.80 10.99
C ARG A 479 -7.64 16.59 10.10
N TRP A 480 -8.21 15.46 10.50
CA TRP A 480 -8.18 14.23 9.74
C TRP A 480 -9.59 13.66 9.60
N HIS A 481 -9.87 12.86 8.59
CA HIS A 481 -11.14 12.16 8.44
C HIS A 481 -10.99 10.64 8.41
N LYS A 482 -9.82 10.12 8.02
CA LYS A 482 -9.52 8.68 7.97
C LYS A 482 -8.09 8.41 8.42
N VAL A 483 -7.85 7.23 8.99
CA VAL A 483 -6.53 6.76 9.40
C VAL A 483 -6.33 5.33 8.92
N ASN A 484 -5.13 5.02 8.44
CA ASN A 484 -4.68 3.66 8.14
C ASN A 484 -3.62 3.24 9.16
N VAL A 485 -4.01 2.38 10.12
CA VAL A 485 -3.09 1.87 11.15
C VAL A 485 -1.92 1.08 10.56
N SER A 486 -2.13 0.37 9.44
CA SER A 486 -1.08 -0.46 8.83
C SER A 486 0.05 0.36 8.20
N THR A 487 -0.28 1.52 7.63
CA THR A 487 0.67 2.38 6.91
C THR A 487 1.04 3.65 7.66
N GLY A 488 0.49 3.90 8.86
CA GLY A 488 0.69 5.17 9.56
C GLY A 488 0.08 6.39 8.83
N LYS A 489 -0.69 6.17 7.76
CA LYS A 489 -1.18 7.27 6.90
C LYS A 489 -2.41 7.90 7.53
N VAL A 490 -2.40 9.22 7.59
CA VAL A 490 -3.54 10.04 8.00
C VAL A 490 -4.07 10.78 6.78
N PHE A 491 -5.39 10.74 6.59
CA PHE A 491 -6.06 11.47 5.52
C PHE A 491 -6.63 12.75 6.11
N GLU A 492 -6.08 13.88 5.70
CA GLU A 492 -6.45 15.19 6.23
C GLU A 492 -7.89 15.53 5.84
N ALA A 493 -8.61 16.19 6.75
CA ALA A 493 -9.90 16.79 6.45
C ALA A 493 -9.65 18.23 5.99
N SER A 494 -10.44 18.67 5.01
CA SER A 494 -10.45 20.02 4.48
C SER A 494 -10.66 21.08 5.57
#